data_AF-A0A6S6RVU2-F1
#
_entry.id   AF-A0A6S6RVU2-F1
#
_cell.length_a   1.000
_cell.length_b   1.000
_cell.length_c   1.000
_cell.angle_alpha   90.00
_cell.angle_beta   90.00
_cell.angle_gamma   90.00
#
_symmetry.space_group_name_H-M   'P 1'
#
loop_
_entity.id
_entity.type
_entity.pdbx_description
1 polymer ?
#
loop_
_entity_poly.entity_id
_entity_poly.type
_entity_poly.pdbx_seq_one_letter_code
_entity_poly.pdbx_strand_id
1 'polypeptide(L)'
;MAIGHVTINANSINLIESKSFKLYLNSFNQTQFISWKEVEKQLTQDLTACAAGEVTVKLQPLTMFANQIIHNLSGECIDEQEIEITDYEFNRDYLNNATTNIKAEETLVSHLLKSNCLIINQPDWGSIKIHYS
;
A
#
# COMPACT_ATOMS: atom_id res chain seq x y z
N MET A 1 -10.67 2.16 -20.74
CA MET A 1 -10.53 1.81 -19.31
C MET A 1 -9.24 1.03 -19.13
N ALA A 2 -8.50 1.31 -18.07
CA ALA A 2 -7.23 0.67 -17.74
C ALA A 2 -7.10 0.56 -16.22
N ILE A 3 -6.21 -0.30 -15.75
CA ILE A 3 -5.75 -0.34 -14.36
C ILE A 3 -4.41 0.39 -14.31
N GLY A 4 -4.27 1.36 -13.40
CA GLY A 4 -3.04 2.11 -13.20
C GLY A 4 -2.21 1.50 -12.07
N HIS A 5 -0.95 1.18 -12.35
CA HIS A 5 0.05 0.87 -11.35
C HIS A 5 0.93 2.11 -11.16
N VAL A 6 0.94 2.66 -9.95
CA VAL A 6 1.78 3.79 -9.57
C VAL A 6 2.77 3.35 -8.50
N THR A 7 4.05 3.62 -8.71
CA THR A 7 5.10 3.42 -7.69
C THR A 7 5.66 4.77 -7.33
N ILE A 8 5.63 5.11 -6.03
CA ILE A 8 6.18 6.35 -5.48
C ILE A 8 7.40 5.96 -4.63
N ASN A 9 8.54 6.61 -4.84
CA ASN A 9 9.73 6.36 -4.05
C ASN A 9 9.49 6.77 -2.59
N ALA A 10 9.82 5.89 -1.64
CA ALA A 10 9.65 6.16 -0.20
C ALA A 10 10.49 7.35 0.31
N ASN A 11 11.53 7.75 -0.43
CA ASN A 11 12.35 8.94 -0.14
C ASN A 11 11.78 10.25 -0.72
N SER A 12 10.60 10.21 -1.37
CA SER A 12 9.93 11.42 -1.85
C SER A 12 9.56 12.34 -0.68
N ILE A 13 9.54 13.65 -0.92
CA ILE A 13 9.26 14.63 0.15
C ILE A 13 7.80 14.54 0.61
N ASN A 14 6.86 14.32 -0.31
CA ASN A 14 5.43 14.29 -0.03
C ASN A 14 4.81 12.93 -0.35
N LEU A 15 3.83 12.54 0.46
CA LEU A 15 2.85 11.51 0.11
C LEU A 15 1.67 12.16 -0.61
N ILE A 16 1.07 11.42 -1.56
CA ILE A 16 -0.11 11.88 -2.29
C ILE A 16 -1.36 11.35 -1.58
N GLU A 17 -2.22 12.25 -1.11
CA GLU A 17 -3.42 11.90 -0.35
C GLU A 17 -4.48 11.24 -1.27
N SER A 18 -5.02 10.10 -0.84
CA SER A 18 -5.86 9.22 -1.66
C SER A 18 -7.13 9.87 -2.24
N LYS A 19 -7.82 10.74 -1.47
CA LYS A 19 -9.04 11.41 -1.92
C LYS A 19 -8.73 12.45 -3.00
N SER A 20 -7.70 13.26 -2.81
CA SER A 20 -7.21 14.23 -3.79
C SER A 20 -6.74 13.52 -5.07
N PHE A 21 -6.04 12.39 -4.94
CA PHE A 21 -5.59 11.60 -6.07
C PHE A 21 -6.76 11.02 -6.86
N LYS A 22 -7.80 10.50 -6.19
CA LYS A 22 -9.04 10.04 -6.82
C LYS A 22 -9.73 11.17 -7.61
N LEU A 23 -9.80 12.37 -7.05
CA LEU A 23 -10.41 13.52 -7.73
C LEU A 23 -9.60 13.95 -8.96
N TYR A 24 -8.27 13.94 -8.86
CA TYR A 24 -7.38 14.18 -9.99
C TYR A 24 -7.57 13.13 -11.10
N LEU A 25 -7.63 11.83 -10.79
CA LEU A 25 -7.93 10.80 -11.80
C LEU A 25 -9.31 11.00 -12.44
N ASN A 26 -10.31 11.45 -11.67
CA ASN A 26 -11.65 11.73 -12.22
C ASN A 26 -11.67 12.87 -13.24
N SER A 27 -10.72 13.81 -13.21
CA SER A 27 -10.66 14.88 -14.21
C SER A 27 -10.28 14.35 -15.61
N PHE A 28 -9.71 13.15 -15.69
CA PHE A 28 -9.37 12.50 -16.96
C PHE A 28 -10.60 11.87 -17.64
N ASN A 29 -11.70 11.61 -16.90
CA ASN A 29 -12.85 10.85 -17.42
C ASN A 29 -13.50 11.50 -18.66
N GLN A 30 -13.52 12.83 -18.72
CA GLN A 30 -14.11 13.59 -19.84
C GLN A 30 -13.04 14.34 -20.66
N THR A 31 -11.76 14.00 -20.47
CA THR A 31 -10.65 14.62 -21.18
C THR A 31 -10.18 13.68 -22.31
N GLN A 32 -10.06 14.21 -23.52
CA GLN A 32 -9.59 13.42 -24.66
C GLN A 32 -8.06 13.40 -24.70
N PHE A 33 -7.50 12.19 -24.74
CA PHE A 33 -6.08 11.95 -24.96
C PHE A 33 -5.89 11.16 -26.26
N ILE A 34 -4.84 11.49 -26.99
CA ILE A 34 -4.53 10.86 -28.28
C ILE A 34 -4.00 9.42 -28.14
N SER A 35 -3.48 9.05 -26.95
CA SER A 35 -2.99 7.69 -26.67
C SER A 35 -2.84 7.42 -25.17
N TRP A 36 -2.69 6.16 -24.79
CA TRP A 36 -2.38 5.79 -23.39
C TRP A 36 -1.02 6.30 -22.92
N LYS A 37 -0.04 6.39 -23.82
CA LYS A 37 1.30 6.91 -23.50
C LYS A 37 1.25 8.36 -23.05
N GLU A 38 0.37 9.17 -23.63
CA GLU A 38 0.17 10.55 -23.20
C GLU A 38 -0.46 10.61 -21.80
N VAL A 39 -1.41 9.72 -21.49
CA VAL A 39 -1.98 9.62 -20.14
C VAL A 39 -0.92 9.20 -19.13
N GLU A 40 -0.14 8.15 -19.42
CA GLU A 40 0.98 7.71 -18.56
C GLU A 40 1.99 8.81 -18.30
N LYS A 41 2.37 9.54 -19.34
CA LYS A 41 3.31 10.66 -19.26
C LYS A 41 2.76 11.80 -18.40
N GLN A 42 1.52 12.21 -18.63
CA GLN A 42 0.89 13.28 -17.86
C GLN A 42 0.79 12.91 -16.37
N LEU A 43 0.28 11.71 -16.08
CA LEU A 43 0.19 11.20 -14.70
C LEU A 43 1.58 11.15 -14.04
N THR A 44 2.59 10.63 -14.76
CA THR A 44 3.96 10.55 -14.22
C THR A 44 4.50 11.94 -13.87
N GLN A 45 4.33 12.92 -14.75
CA GLN A 45 4.81 14.29 -14.55
C GLN A 45 4.13 14.96 -13.35
N ASP A 46 2.80 14.92 -13.29
CA ASP A 46 2.04 15.60 -12.25
C ASP A 46 2.27 14.96 -10.88
N LEU A 47 2.32 13.63 -10.81
CA LEU A 47 2.57 12.92 -9.56
C LEU A 47 4.03 13.06 -9.08
N THR A 48 5.01 13.09 -10.00
CA THR A 48 6.41 13.38 -9.67
C THR A 48 6.55 14.78 -9.06
N ALA A 49 5.87 15.78 -9.64
CA ALA A 49 5.87 17.14 -9.12
C ALA A 49 5.19 17.21 -7.75
N CYS A 50 4.06 16.53 -7.57
CA CYS A 50 3.32 16.49 -6.30
C CYS A 50 4.12 15.80 -5.18
N ALA A 51 4.69 14.62 -5.48
CA ALA A 51 5.51 13.87 -4.54
C ALA A 51 6.85 14.56 -4.23
N ALA A 52 7.33 15.42 -5.15
CA ALA A 52 8.69 15.96 -5.16
C ALA A 52 9.72 14.83 -4.98
N GLY A 53 9.58 13.81 -5.83
CA GLY A 53 10.37 12.59 -5.80
C GLY A 53 10.02 11.70 -6.99
N GLU A 54 10.73 10.58 -7.14
CA GLU A 54 10.58 9.71 -8.29
C GLU A 54 9.24 8.94 -8.24
N VAL A 55 8.43 9.10 -9.29
CA VAL A 55 7.18 8.36 -9.49
C VAL A 55 7.23 7.66 -10.84
N THR A 56 6.77 6.41 -10.89
CA THR A 56 6.53 5.70 -12.16
C THR A 56 5.07 5.30 -12.28
N VAL A 57 4.51 5.45 -13.48
CA VAL A 57 3.12 5.10 -13.80
C VAL A 57 3.10 4.13 -14.97
N LYS A 58 2.31 3.06 -14.85
CA LYS A 58 1.99 2.14 -15.94
C LYS A 58 0.49 1.93 -16.02
N LEU A 59 -0.07 2.04 -17.23
CA LEU A 59 -1.46 1.73 -17.52
C LEU A 59 -1.55 0.38 -18.22
N GLN A 60 -2.31 -0.53 -17.61
CA GLN A 60 -2.46 -1.89 -18.10
C GLN A 60 -3.91 -2.15 -18.56
N PRO A 61 -4.11 -2.86 -19.68
CA PRO A 61 -5.44 -3.27 -20.07
C PRO A 61 -5.97 -4.33 -19.12
N LEU A 62 -7.29 -4.34 -18.93
CA LEU A 62 -7.99 -5.26 -18.04
C LEU A 62 -7.72 -6.74 -18.40
N THR A 63 -7.45 -7.02 -19.67
CA THR A 63 -7.10 -8.36 -20.17
C THR A 63 -5.83 -8.93 -19.52
N MET A 64 -4.91 -8.09 -19.03
CA MET A 64 -3.73 -8.58 -18.28
C MET A 64 -4.09 -9.20 -16.92
N PHE A 65 -5.29 -8.92 -16.40
CA PHE A 65 -5.74 -9.38 -15.08
C PHE A 65 -6.72 -10.55 -15.15
N ALA A 66 -7.12 -10.98 -16.35
CA ALA A 66 -8.15 -12.01 -16.53
C ALA A 66 -7.80 -13.36 -15.86
N ASN A 67 -6.51 -13.68 -15.74
CA ASN A 67 -6.01 -14.94 -15.17
C ASN A 67 -5.12 -14.73 -13.94
N GLN A 68 -5.19 -13.57 -13.28
CA GLN A 68 -4.40 -13.36 -12.08
C GLN A 68 -5.02 -14.09 -10.88
N ILE A 69 -4.15 -14.73 -10.09
CA ILE A 69 -4.52 -15.46 -8.89
C ILE A 69 -4.38 -14.52 -7.70
N ILE A 70 -5.30 -14.60 -6.74
CA ILE A 70 -5.15 -13.91 -5.47
C ILE A 70 -4.10 -14.68 -4.65
N HIS A 71 -2.98 -14.01 -4.37
CA HIS A 71 -1.89 -14.60 -3.61
C HIS A 71 -1.98 -14.22 -2.13
N ASN A 72 -1.58 -15.16 -1.26
CA ASN A 72 -1.31 -14.87 0.14
C ASN A 72 0.12 -14.32 0.30
N LEU A 73 0.35 -13.61 1.40
CA LEU A 73 1.69 -13.24 1.81
C LEU A 73 2.47 -14.49 2.20
N SER A 74 3.73 -14.59 1.77
CA SER A 74 4.62 -15.68 2.13
C SER A 74 5.23 -15.45 3.51
N GLY A 75 5.18 -16.46 4.39
CA GLY A 75 5.75 -16.45 5.73
C GLY A 75 4.94 -17.32 6.68
N GLU A 76 5.35 -17.36 7.95
CA GLU A 76 4.59 -18.00 9.02
C GLU A 76 3.49 -17.04 9.50
N CYS A 77 2.24 -17.51 9.48
CA CYS A 77 1.11 -16.73 10.00
C CYS A 77 1.10 -16.79 11.52
N ILE A 78 1.07 -15.64 12.19
CA ILE A 78 1.12 -15.54 13.66
C ILE A 78 -0.26 -15.23 14.30
N ASP A 79 -1.35 -15.30 13.53
CA ASP A 79 -2.66 -14.85 13.99
C ASP A 79 -3.39 -15.85 14.90
N GLU A 80 -3.12 -17.16 14.73
CA GLU A 80 -3.84 -18.24 15.42
C GLU A 80 -3.23 -18.55 16.80
N GLN A 81 -3.23 -17.56 17.69
CA GLN A 81 -2.72 -17.68 19.07
C GLN A 81 -3.86 -17.78 20.09
N GLU A 82 -3.70 -18.67 21.06
CA GLU A 82 -4.61 -18.77 22.22
C GLU A 82 -4.27 -17.70 23.28
N ILE A 83 -4.57 -16.44 22.97
CA ILE A 83 -4.33 -15.29 23.85
C ILE A 83 -5.60 -14.45 24.02
N GLU A 84 -5.70 -13.74 25.14
CA GLU A 84 -6.77 -12.78 25.41
C GLU A 84 -6.28 -11.35 25.18
N ILE A 85 -7.01 -10.58 24.37
CA ILE A 85 -6.77 -9.15 24.15
C ILE A 85 -7.81 -8.36 24.94
N THR A 86 -7.35 -7.59 25.93
CA THR A 86 -8.22 -6.79 26.81
C THR A 86 -8.13 -5.29 26.57
N ASP A 87 -7.13 -4.84 25.81
CA ASP A 87 -6.89 -3.43 25.47
C ASP A 87 -6.53 -3.30 23.99
N TYR A 88 -7.12 -2.30 23.33
CA TYR A 88 -6.94 -1.99 21.91
C TYR A 88 -6.29 -0.61 21.68
N GLU A 89 -5.90 0.10 22.74
CA GLU A 89 -5.14 1.33 22.63
C GLU A 89 -3.74 1.06 22.07
N PHE A 90 -3.23 2.02 21.29
CA PHE A 90 -1.91 1.90 20.71
C PHE A 90 -0.84 1.93 21.80
N ASN A 91 -0.06 0.86 21.92
CA ASN A 91 1.02 0.77 22.88
C ASN A 91 2.27 0.11 22.27
N ARG A 92 3.33 0.92 22.08
CA ARG A 92 4.62 0.43 21.57
C ARG A 92 5.37 -0.47 22.57
N ASP A 93 5.03 -0.36 23.86
CA ASP A 93 5.73 -1.07 24.92
C ASP A 93 5.46 -2.58 24.89
N TYR A 94 4.45 -3.04 24.13
CA TYR A 94 4.25 -4.46 23.83
C TYR A 94 5.45 -5.11 23.11
N LEU A 95 6.32 -4.33 22.47
CA LEU A 95 7.55 -4.83 21.84
C LEU A 95 8.75 -4.87 22.79
N ASN A 96 8.60 -4.44 24.05
CA ASN A 96 9.70 -4.48 25.01
C ASN A 96 10.13 -5.92 25.28
N ASN A 97 11.39 -6.23 25.03
CA ASN A 97 11.96 -7.58 25.15
C ASN A 97 11.25 -8.65 24.29
N ALA A 98 10.63 -8.24 23.17
CA ALA A 98 9.97 -9.16 22.23
C ALA A 98 10.95 -10.00 21.38
N THR A 99 12.26 -9.82 21.56
CA THR A 99 13.32 -10.54 20.84
C THR A 99 14.26 -11.24 21.81
N THR A 100 14.92 -12.30 21.34
CA THR A 100 15.99 -12.97 22.09
C THR A 100 17.37 -12.61 21.51
N ASN A 101 18.45 -12.97 22.21
CA ASN A 101 19.82 -12.79 21.70
C ASN A 101 20.20 -13.84 20.64
N ILE A 102 19.29 -14.75 20.29
CA ILE A 102 19.51 -15.76 19.26
C ILE A 102 19.23 -15.11 17.91
N LYS A 103 20.22 -15.14 17.01
CA LYS A 103 20.01 -14.71 15.63
C LYS A 103 19.12 -15.71 14.90
N ALA A 104 18.11 -15.20 14.21
CA ALA A 104 17.21 -15.96 13.37
C ALA A 104 16.90 -15.12 12.13
N GLU A 105 16.74 -15.79 10.99
CA GLU A 105 16.21 -15.17 9.78
C GLU A 105 14.82 -15.76 9.55
N GLU A 106 13.80 -14.91 9.68
CA GLU A 106 12.40 -15.35 9.65
C GLU A 106 11.57 -14.44 8.77
N THR A 107 10.41 -14.95 8.34
CA THR A 107 9.38 -14.15 7.68
C THR A 107 8.05 -14.46 8.33
N LEU A 108 7.47 -13.46 9.02
CA LEU A 108 6.20 -13.56 9.71
C LEU A 108 5.13 -12.78 8.95
N VAL A 109 3.89 -13.25 9.03
CA VAL A 109 2.71 -12.66 8.40
C VAL A 109 1.60 -12.51 9.43
N SER A 110 0.87 -11.40 9.38
CA SER A 110 -0.40 -11.22 10.09
C SER A 110 -1.43 -10.59 9.18
N HIS A 111 -2.66 -11.08 9.24
CA HIS A 111 -3.84 -10.56 8.53
C HIS A 111 -4.73 -9.68 9.43
N LEU A 112 -4.35 -9.48 10.69
CA LEU A 112 -5.14 -8.78 11.70
C LEU A 112 -4.84 -7.27 11.79
N LEU A 113 -4.02 -6.72 10.88
CA LEU A 113 -3.69 -5.30 10.91
C LEU A 113 -4.93 -4.45 10.59
N LYS A 114 -5.38 -3.70 11.59
CA LYS A 114 -6.45 -2.72 11.47
C LYS A 114 -6.02 -1.39 12.07
N SER A 115 -6.29 -0.30 11.36
CA SER A 115 -6.15 1.07 11.87
C SER A 115 -7.38 1.90 11.49
N ASN A 116 -7.40 3.19 11.80
CA ASN A 116 -8.45 4.10 11.34
C ASN A 116 -7.82 5.20 10.49
N CYS A 117 -8.44 5.49 9.34
CA CYS A 117 -8.02 6.59 8.50
C CYS A 117 -8.20 7.92 9.24
N LEU A 118 -7.11 8.69 9.38
CA LEU A 118 -7.09 9.92 10.18
C LEU A 118 -8.10 10.99 9.76
N ILE A 119 -8.54 10.98 8.49
CA ILE A 119 -9.42 12.02 7.93
C ILE A 119 -10.90 11.69 8.09
N ILE A 120 -11.28 10.42 7.88
CA ILE A 120 -12.69 9.98 7.82
C ILE A 120 -13.07 9.03 8.96
N ASN A 121 -12.11 8.62 9.78
CA ASN A 121 -12.25 7.67 10.88
C ASN A 121 -12.90 6.33 10.47
N GLN A 122 -12.71 5.94 9.21
CA GLN A 122 -13.14 4.64 8.69
C GLN A 122 -12.03 3.61 8.90
N PRO A 123 -12.37 2.33 9.08
CA PRO A 123 -11.39 1.29 9.31
C PRO A 123 -10.53 1.06 8.06
N ASP A 124 -9.21 1.05 8.26
CA ASP A 124 -8.23 0.60 7.28
C ASP A 124 -7.83 -0.83 7.64
N TRP A 125 -7.94 -1.74 6.67
CA TRP A 125 -7.62 -3.17 6.82
C TRP A 125 -6.39 -3.52 6.01
N GLY A 126 -5.50 -4.32 6.58
CA GLY A 126 -4.30 -4.76 5.89
C GLY A 126 -3.80 -6.10 6.37
N SER A 127 -2.90 -6.69 5.58
CA SER A 127 -2.02 -7.76 6.02
C SER A 127 -0.59 -7.23 6.01
N ILE A 128 0.20 -7.60 7.01
CA ILE A 128 1.60 -7.20 7.14
C ILE A 128 2.51 -8.42 7.01
N LYS A 129 3.63 -8.24 6.32
CA LYS A 129 4.72 -9.20 6.25
C LYS A 129 5.95 -8.55 6.86
N ILE A 130 6.58 -9.22 7.82
CA ILE A 130 7.80 -8.77 8.49
C ILE A 130 8.88 -9.79 8.19
N HIS A 131 9.98 -9.34 7.58
CA HIS A 131 11.16 -10.16 7.36
C HIS A 131 12.35 -9.49 8.05
N TYR A 132 13.11 -10.28 8.80
CA TYR A 132 14.24 -9.81 9.61
C TYR A 132 15.31 -10.89 9.76
N SER A 133 16.53 -10.49 10.15
CA SER A 133 17.74 -11.32 10.28
C SER A 133 18.71 -10.78 11.34
#